data_AF-A0A7W0JRC7-F1
#
_entry.id   AF-A0A7W0JRC7-F1
#
_cell.length_a   1.000
_cell.length_b   1.000
_cell.length_c   1.000
_cell.angle_alpha   90.00
_cell.angle_beta   90.00
_cell.angle_gamma   90.00
#
_symmetry.space_group_name_H-M   'P 1'
#
loop_
_entity.id
_entity.type
_entity.pdbx_description
1 polymer ?
#
loop_
_entity_poly.entity_id
_entity_poly.type
_entity_poly.pdbx_seq_one_letter_code
_entity_poly.pdbx_strand_id
1 'polypeptide(L)'
;MSAPIPARTVNFDEVGKLVDQLERDVAKARAGGASVDTLRAEVEQLRLALSAAEPSHDEVHVGLHGVRDKIDELGGELKSGALTGSDYLARIGRLLGLG
;
A
#
# COMPACT_ATOMS: atom_id res chain seq x y z
N MET A 1 11.50 -35.33 4.49
CA MET A 1 10.35 -34.59 3.93
C MET A 1 10.47 -33.17 4.45
N SER A 2 10.95 -32.24 3.62
CA SER A 2 11.05 -30.83 4.02
C SER A 2 9.64 -30.27 4.12
N ALA A 3 9.28 -29.70 5.27
CA ALA A 3 8.03 -28.96 5.41
C ALA A 3 8.00 -27.81 4.40
N PRO A 4 6.86 -27.55 3.73
CA PRO A 4 6.73 -26.36 2.90
C PRO A 4 6.96 -25.14 3.80
N ILE A 5 7.93 -24.32 3.42
CA ILE A 5 8.12 -22.98 4.00
C ILE A 5 6.77 -22.29 3.77
N PRO A 6 6.06 -21.78 4.80
CA PRO A 6 4.82 -21.06 4.55
C PRO A 6 5.18 -19.89 3.64
N ALA A 7 4.64 -19.91 2.42
CA ALA A 7 4.66 -18.74 1.55
C ALA A 7 4.17 -17.59 2.42
N ARG A 8 4.98 -16.55 2.56
CA ARG A 8 4.72 -15.42 3.46
C ARG A 8 3.39 -14.80 3.04
N THR A 9 2.31 -15.22 3.69
CA THR A 9 0.96 -14.81 3.32
C THR A 9 0.78 -13.37 3.76
N VAL A 10 0.51 -12.50 2.78
CA VAL A 10 0.14 -11.10 3.05
C VAL A 10 -1.09 -11.09 3.97
N ASN A 11 -1.02 -10.36 5.08
CA ASN A 11 -2.14 -10.23 6.00
C ASN A 11 -3.11 -9.16 5.48
N PHE A 12 -4.27 -9.59 4.95
CA PHE A 12 -5.27 -8.69 4.37
C PHE A 12 -5.84 -7.67 5.35
N ASP A 13 -5.99 -8.00 6.64
CA ASP A 13 -6.44 -7.04 7.65
C ASP A 13 -5.43 -5.89 7.82
N GLU A 14 -4.14 -6.20 7.84
CA GLU A 14 -3.09 -5.19 7.94
C GLU A 14 -2.97 -4.35 6.66
N VAL A 15 -3.21 -4.96 5.49
CA VAL A 15 -3.28 -4.21 4.23
C VAL A 15 -4.50 -3.29 4.21
N GLY A 16 -5.67 -3.75 4.65
CA GLY A 16 -6.88 -2.93 4.74
C GLY A 16 -6.68 -1.70 5.62
N LYS A 17 -6.07 -1.87 6.81
CA LYS A 17 -5.72 -0.74 7.69
C LYS A 17 -4.76 0.24 7.03
N LEU A 18 -3.81 -0.26 6.24
CA LEU A 18 -2.86 0.57 5.51
C LEU A 18 -3.56 1.37 4.41
N VAL A 19 -4.42 0.73 3.63
CA VAL A 19 -5.24 1.35 2.57
C VAL A 19 -6.11 2.45 3.15
N ASP A 20 -6.90 2.14 4.18
CA ASP A 20 -7.77 3.11 4.86
C ASP A 20 -7.01 4.34 5.36
N GLN A 21 -5.80 4.12 5.88
CA GLN A 21 -4.94 5.19 6.36
C GLN A 21 -4.38 6.01 5.19
N LEU A 22 -3.95 5.36 4.10
CA LEU A 22 -3.45 6.03 2.91
C LEU A 22 -4.53 6.89 2.26
N GLU A 23 -5.76 6.39 2.14
CA GLU A 23 -6.89 7.15 1.59
C GLU A 23 -7.15 8.43 2.39
N ARG A 24 -7.17 8.34 3.72
CA ARG A 24 -7.34 9.50 4.60
C ARG A 24 -6.22 10.51 4.42
N ASP A 25 -4.99 10.04 4.30
CA ASP A 25 -3.81 10.88 4.22
C ASP A 25 -3.67 11.52 2.84
N VAL A 26 -3.98 10.80 1.76
CA VAL A 26 -4.07 11.31 0.38
C VAL A 26 -5.23 12.29 0.21
N ALA A 27 -6.36 12.09 0.90
CA ALA A 27 -7.47 13.04 0.92
C ALA A 27 -7.11 14.35 1.65
N LYS A 28 -6.24 14.28 2.67
CA LYS A 28 -5.74 15.44 3.41
C LYS A 28 -4.57 16.13 2.73
N ALA A 29 -3.78 15.40 1.95
CA ALA A 29 -2.66 15.94 1.20
C ALA A 29 -3.19 16.92 0.15
N ARG A 30 -3.18 18.22 0.48
CA ARG A 30 -3.57 19.31 -0.42
C ARG A 30 -2.54 19.58 -1.55
N ALA A 31 -1.68 18.63 -1.88
CA ALA A 31 -0.67 18.80 -2.91
C ALA A 31 -1.26 18.46 -4.30
N GLY A 32 -1.67 19.51 -5.01
CA GLY A 32 -2.27 19.45 -6.35
C GLY A 32 -1.25 19.13 -7.44
N GLY A 33 -0.92 17.85 -7.59
CA GLY A 33 -0.11 17.33 -8.69
C GLY A 33 -0.60 15.96 -9.14
N ALA A 34 -0.50 15.67 -10.44
CA ALA A 34 -0.96 14.44 -11.09
C ALA A 34 -0.46 13.14 -10.41
N SER A 35 0.67 13.21 -9.70
CA SER A 35 1.25 12.09 -8.95
C SER A 35 0.40 11.68 -7.73
N VAL A 36 -0.25 12.62 -7.04
CA VAL A 36 -1.15 12.32 -5.90
C VAL A 36 -2.45 11.68 -6.37
N ASP A 37 -2.97 12.12 -7.53
CA ASP A 37 -4.15 11.50 -8.14
C ASP A 37 -3.86 10.08 -8.62
N THR A 38 -2.63 9.84 -9.11
CA THR A 38 -2.16 8.49 -9.46
C THR A 38 -2.05 7.61 -8.23
N LEU A 39 -1.48 8.10 -7.12
CA LEU A 39 -1.45 7.35 -5.87
C LEU A 39 -2.86 7.03 -5.37
N ARG A 40 -3.81 7.97 -5.46
CA ARG A 40 -5.20 7.72 -5.10
C ARG A 40 -5.79 6.58 -5.93
N ALA A 41 -5.52 6.54 -7.23
CA ALA A 41 -5.99 5.47 -8.11
C ALA A 41 -5.41 4.11 -7.72
N GLU A 42 -4.10 4.02 -7.43
CA GLU A 42 -3.46 2.78 -6.98
C GLU A 42 -4.05 2.26 -5.66
N VAL A 43 -4.32 3.16 -4.72
CA VAL A 43 -4.94 2.80 -3.44
C VAL A 43 -6.35 2.27 -3.63
N GLU A 44 -7.16 2.92 -4.48
CA GLU A 44 -8.49 2.45 -4.82
C GLU A 44 -8.45 1.06 -5.47
N GLN A 45 -7.49 0.80 -6.37
CA GLN A 45 -7.30 -0.54 -6.96
C GLN A 45 -6.95 -1.58 -5.90
N LEU A 46 -6.02 -1.27 -4.98
CA LEU A 46 -5.66 -2.16 -3.88
C LEU A 46 -6.86 -2.43 -2.95
N ARG A 47 -7.68 -1.41 -2.68
CA ARG A 47 -8.92 -1.54 -1.90
C ARG A 47 -9.92 -2.46 -2.59
N LEU A 48 -10.09 -2.33 -3.90
CA LEU A 48 -10.97 -3.19 -4.70
C LEU A 48 -10.49 -4.64 -4.70
N ALA A 49 -9.19 -4.88 -4.84
CA ALA A 49 -8.59 -6.21 -4.76
C ALA A 49 -8.84 -6.85 -3.38
N LEU A 50 -8.72 -6.07 -2.30
CA LEU A 50 -9.05 -6.54 -0.95
C LEU A 50 -10.55 -6.77 -0.71
N SER A 51 -11.41 -6.02 -1.39
CA SER A 51 -12.87 -6.10 -1.26
C SER A 51 -13.50 -7.18 -2.15
N ALA A 52 -12.70 -7.88 -2.94
CA ALA A 52 -13.14 -9.01 -3.74
C ALA A 52 -13.71 -10.12 -2.85
N ALA A 53 -14.66 -10.90 -3.37
CA ALA A 53 -15.25 -12.02 -2.65
C ALA A 53 -14.18 -13.07 -2.26
N GLU A 54 -13.14 -13.21 -3.08
CA GLU A 54 -11.96 -14.01 -2.82
C GLU A 54 -10.71 -13.18 -3.18
N PRO A 55 -10.14 -12.42 -2.22
CA PRO A 55 -8.98 -11.58 -2.50
C PRO A 55 -7.75 -12.43 -2.82
N SER A 56 -7.15 -12.19 -3.99
CA SER A 56 -5.93 -12.88 -4.40
C SER A 56 -4.70 -12.27 -3.73
N HIS A 57 -3.86 -13.13 -3.14
CA HIS A 57 -2.59 -12.70 -2.57
C HIS A 57 -1.69 -12.04 -3.63
N ASP A 58 -1.67 -12.55 -4.86
CA ASP A 58 -0.86 -11.99 -5.94
C ASP A 58 -1.36 -10.60 -6.35
N GLU A 59 -2.68 -10.40 -6.45
CA GLU A 59 -3.26 -9.08 -6.80
C GLU A 59 -2.99 -8.05 -5.71
N VAL A 60 -3.16 -8.43 -4.43
CA VAL A 60 -2.85 -7.57 -3.29
C VAL A 60 -1.34 -7.26 -3.23
N HIS A 61 -0.48 -8.23 -3.56
CA HIS A 61 0.96 -8.04 -3.61
C HIS A 61 1.36 -7.06 -4.72
N VAL A 62 0.78 -7.19 -5.92
CA VAL A 62 0.99 -6.28 -7.05
C VAL A 62 0.51 -4.87 -6.69
N GLY A 63 -0.68 -4.73 -6.10
CA GLY A 63 -1.20 -3.43 -5.68
C GLY A 63 -0.35 -2.77 -4.60
N LEU A 64 0.15 -3.54 -3.61
CA LEU A 64 1.09 -3.03 -2.60
C LEU A 64 2.40 -2.54 -3.23
N HIS A 65 2.92 -3.24 -4.24
CA HIS A 65 4.09 -2.79 -4.99
C HIS A 65 3.82 -1.49 -5.75
N GLY A 66 2.69 -1.38 -6.45
CA GLY A 66 2.31 -0.16 -7.16
C GLY A 66 2.19 1.05 -6.23
N VAL A 67 1.51 0.88 -5.09
CA VAL A 67 1.40 1.91 -4.06
C VAL A 67 2.78 2.29 -3.51
N ARG A 68 3.64 1.32 -3.23
CA ARG A 68 5.02 1.57 -2.77
C ARG A 68 5.80 2.40 -3.76
N ASP A 69 5.81 2.00 -5.04
CA ASP A 69 6.57 2.68 -6.08
C ASP A 69 6.09 4.13 -6.27
N LYS A 70 4.78 4.37 -6.18
CA LYS A 70 4.23 5.73 -6.23
C LYS A 70 4.59 6.58 -5.04
N ILE A 71 4.63 6.01 -3.84
CA ILE A 71 5.09 6.73 -2.65
C ILE A 71 6.59 7.05 -2.75
N ASP A 72 7.39 6.13 -3.30
CA ASP A 72 8.82 6.36 -3.55
C ASP A 72 9.03 7.49 -4.58
N GLU A 73 8.25 7.48 -5.66
CA GLU A 73 8.25 8.52 -6.70
C GLU A 73 7.82 9.89 -6.16
N LEU A 74 6.82 9.92 -5.27
CA LEU A 74 6.38 11.14 -4.56
C LEU A 74 7.40 11.60 -3.50
N GLY A 75 8.32 10.74 -3.09
CA GLY A 75 9.35 11.03 -2.12
C GLY A 75 8.84 11.67 -0.82
N GLY A 76 9.60 12.65 -0.32
CA GLY A 76 9.28 13.39 0.91
C GLY A 76 8.11 14.37 0.76
N GLU A 77 7.48 14.48 -0.42
CA GLU A 77 6.34 15.37 -0.67
C GLU A 77 5.05 14.82 -0.07
N LEU A 78 4.97 13.50 0.15
CA LEU A 78 3.89 12.88 0.91
C LEU A 78 4.08 13.11 2.41
N LYS A 79 3.81 14.34 2.86
CA LYS A 79 3.66 14.68 4.27
C LYS A 79 2.19 14.97 4.56
N SER A 80 1.52 13.98 5.12
CA SER A 80 0.13 14.12 5.55
C SER A 80 -0.02 13.64 6.99
N GLY A 81 -0.36 14.57 7.88
CA GLY A 81 -0.56 14.26 9.30
C GLY A 81 0.71 13.77 10.00
N ALA A 82 0.64 12.56 10.59
CA ALA A 82 1.66 11.99 11.46
C ALA A 82 2.64 11.02 10.76
N LEU A 83 2.38 10.64 9.51
CA LEU A 83 3.19 9.68 8.76
C LEU A 83 3.82 10.35 7.54
N THR A 84 5.07 9.98 7.26
CA THR A 84 5.80 10.38 6.06
C THR A 84 5.71 9.31 4.98
N GLY A 85 5.96 9.67 3.71
CA GLY A 85 6.12 8.69 2.64
C GLY A 85 7.11 7.57 2.99
N SER A 86 8.22 7.89 3.66
CA SER A 86 9.20 6.90 4.12
C SER A 86 8.65 5.91 5.15
N ASP A 87 7.77 6.35 6.06
CA ASP A 87 7.11 5.45 7.02
C ASP A 87 6.21 4.44 6.31
N TYR A 88 5.51 4.88 5.25
CA TYR A 88 4.70 4.00 4.42
C TYR A 88 5.56 3.01 3.64
N LEU A 89 6.67 3.43 3.03
CA LEU A 89 7.59 2.54 2.34
C LEU A 89 8.10 1.42 3.26
N ALA A 90 8.49 1.77 4.49
CA ALA A 90 8.95 0.81 5.48
C ALA A 90 7.82 -0.15 5.90
N ARG A 91 6.60 0.35 6.08
CA ARG A 91 5.44 -0.47 6.45
C ARG A 91 5.03 -1.42 5.34
N ILE A 92 4.92 -0.93 4.11
CA ILE A 92 4.60 -1.75 2.93
C ILE A 92 5.70 -2.79 2.69
N GLY A 93 6.98 -2.42 2.83
CA GLY A 93 8.10 -3.36 2.75
C GLY A 93 7.98 -4.52 3.74
N ARG A 94 7.56 -4.27 4.98
CA ARG A 94 7.30 -5.34 5.97
C ARG A 94 6.14 -6.24 5.57
N LEU A 95 5.06 -5.68 5.01
CA LEU A 95 3.90 -6.45 4.54
C LEU A 95 4.24 -7.33 3.34
N LEU A 96 5.10 -6.84 2.45
CA LEU A 96 5.65 -7.59 1.31
C LEU A 96 6.73 -8.60 1.73
N GLY A 97 7.17 -8.59 3.00
CA GLY A 97 8.24 -9.45 3.50
C GLY A 97 9.65 -9.06 3.04
N LEU A 98 9.84 -7.82 2.60
CA LEU A 98 11.09 -7.22 2.13
C LEU A 98 11.90 -6.53 3.24
N GLY A 99 11.64 -6.87 4.50
CA GLY A 99 12.28 -6.30 5.70
C GLY A 99 13.34 -7.21 6.30
#